data_AF-A0A6G6WN74-F1
#
_entry.id   AF-A0A6G6WN74-F1
#
_cell.length_a   1.000
_cell.length_b   1.000
_cell.length_c   1.000
_cell.angle_alpha   90.00
_cell.angle_beta   90.00
_cell.angle_gamma   90.00
#
_symmetry.space_group_name_H-M   'P 1'
#
loop_
_entity.id
_entity.type
_entity.pdbx_description
1 polymer ?
#
loop_
_entity_poly.entity_id
_entity_poly.type
_entity_poly.pdbx_seq_one_letter_code
_entity_poly.pdbx_strand_id
1 'polypeptide(L)'
;MSIRPMREIMVQLLATVMIPLTVAGTGLYYTRWQQNLADLKTMIDLVSDENAEKRKFGIAMLEYLLKNDKVPVEFVAAQLDYANSSADKQMLPLMEAALMKASDENPAVAETFRKALERLPSRLFVHAMNDQQRACIATMLLSLKDADRSQISVPLIAQVNWDGKQHELRVLKDSDVERGQGIANMFGALGLELKVINLTTIWDGAKKVRPNTFELWFGNAPLPTVCGGTAQPAKTQ
;
A
#
# COMPACT_ATOMS: atom_id res chain seq x y z
N MET A 1 -25.23 41.02 -55.08
CA MET A 1 -26.07 40.10 -54.29
C MET A 1 -25.54 40.08 -52.87
N SER A 2 -26.35 40.52 -51.89
CA SER A 2 -25.89 40.77 -50.51
C SER A 2 -25.74 39.44 -49.74
N ILE A 3 -24.54 39.13 -49.26
CA ILE A 3 -24.20 37.94 -48.46
C ILE A 3 -24.58 38.13 -46.97
N ARG A 4 -24.91 39.37 -46.57
CA ARG A 4 -25.21 39.76 -45.18
C ARG A 4 -26.41 39.02 -44.54
N PRO A 5 -27.59 38.88 -45.19
CA PRO A 5 -28.76 38.27 -44.53
C PRO A 5 -28.58 36.76 -44.28
N MET A 6 -27.89 36.04 -45.17
CA MET A 6 -27.57 34.61 -44.96
C MET A 6 -26.63 34.39 -43.77
N ARG A 7 -25.67 35.31 -43.57
CA ARG A 7 -24.74 35.25 -42.44
C ARG A 7 -25.47 35.48 -41.11
N GLU A 8 -26.40 36.43 -41.06
CA GLU A 8 -27.20 36.71 -39.86
C GLU A 8 -28.13 35.56 -39.50
N ILE A 9 -28.80 34.96 -40.48
CA ILE A 9 -29.68 33.79 -40.27
C ILE A 9 -28.88 32.58 -39.78
N MET A 10 -27.70 32.31 -40.35
CA MET A 10 -26.82 31.23 -39.88
C MET A 10 -26.31 31.47 -38.45
N VAL A 11 -25.90 32.70 -38.11
CA VAL A 11 -25.44 33.05 -36.76
C VAL A 11 -26.59 32.91 -35.75
N GLN A 12 -27.81 33.32 -36.12
CA GLN A 12 -28.98 33.20 -35.27
C GLN A 12 -29.40 31.75 -35.04
N LEU A 13 -29.35 30.90 -36.07
CA LEU A 13 -29.58 29.45 -35.95
C LEU A 13 -28.52 28.78 -35.08
N LEU A 14 -27.24 29.09 -35.30
CA LEU A 14 -26.13 28.58 -34.49
C LEU A 14 -26.26 29.00 -33.02
N ALA A 15 -26.60 30.25 -32.74
CA ALA A 15 -26.82 30.72 -31.37
C ALA A 15 -28.01 30.01 -30.71
N THR A 16 -29.09 29.79 -31.45
CA THR A 16 -30.31 29.13 -30.95
C THR A 16 -30.08 27.66 -30.60
N VAL A 17 -29.10 26.99 -31.23
CA VAL A 17 -28.73 25.60 -30.92
C VAL A 17 -27.60 25.52 -29.89
N MET A 18 -26.59 26.39 -30.00
CA MET A 18 -25.40 26.36 -29.13
C MET A 18 -25.69 26.85 -27.71
N ILE A 19 -26.57 27.84 -27.53
CA ILE A 19 -26.90 28.36 -26.19
C ILE A 19 -27.58 27.28 -25.34
N PRO A 20 -28.66 26.60 -25.79
CA PRO A 20 -29.25 25.49 -25.04
C PRO A 20 -28.30 24.33 -24.80
N LEU A 21 -27.46 23.95 -25.78
CA LEU A 21 -26.48 22.89 -25.59
C LEU A 21 -25.42 23.27 -24.54
N THR A 22 -24.98 24.52 -24.53
CA THR A 22 -24.00 25.01 -23.54
C THR A 22 -24.63 25.08 -22.15
N VAL A 23 -25.86 25.58 -22.03
CA VAL A 23 -26.58 25.64 -20.75
C VAL A 23 -26.89 24.24 -20.22
N ALA A 24 -27.36 23.33 -21.07
CA ALA A 24 -27.61 21.93 -20.70
C ALA A 24 -26.32 21.21 -20.32
N GLY A 25 -25.24 21.38 -21.09
CA GLY A 25 -23.93 20.82 -20.79
C GLY A 25 -23.36 21.35 -19.46
N THR A 26 -23.43 22.65 -19.24
CA THR A 26 -22.96 23.28 -17.99
C THR A 26 -23.84 22.87 -16.80
N GLY A 27 -25.15 22.73 -17.00
CA GLY A 27 -26.09 22.24 -15.99
C GLY A 27 -25.81 20.78 -15.59
N LEU A 28 -25.59 19.90 -16.57
CA LEU A 28 -25.21 18.50 -16.32
C LEU A 28 -23.83 18.39 -15.63
N TYR A 29 -22.88 19.23 -16.01
CA TYR A 29 -21.59 19.31 -15.33
C TYR A 29 -21.74 19.74 -13.87
N TYR A 30 -22.53 20.80 -13.62
CA TYR A 30 -22.77 21.32 -12.28
C TYR A 30 -23.49 20.31 -11.39
N THR A 31 -24.52 19.62 -11.88
CA THR A 31 -25.22 18.60 -11.10
C THR A 31 -24.33 17.40 -10.80
N ARG A 32 -23.52 16.94 -11.76
CA ARG A 32 -22.52 15.88 -11.53
C ARG A 32 -21.47 16.29 -10.50
N TRP A 33 -21.02 17.55 -10.54
CA TRP A 33 -20.07 18.07 -9.56
C TRP A 33 -20.66 18.13 -8.15
N GLN A 34 -21.90 18.63 -8.00
CA GLN A 34 -22.62 18.64 -6.73
C GLN A 34 -22.81 17.23 -6.16
N GLN A 35 -23.15 16.26 -7.00
CA GLN A 35 -23.27 14.86 -6.61
C GLN A 35 -21.94 14.30 -6.09
N ASN A 36 -20.83 14.55 -6.80
CA ASN A 36 -19.52 14.09 -6.35
C ASN A 36 -19.12 14.71 -5.00
N LEU A 37 -19.43 15.98 -4.75
CA LEU A 37 -19.17 16.61 -3.46
C LEU A 37 -20.04 16.03 -2.34
N ALA A 38 -21.31 15.78 -2.62
CA ALA A 38 -22.21 15.14 -1.65
C ALA A 38 -21.71 13.73 -1.31
N ASP A 39 -21.34 12.94 -2.32
CA ASP A 39 -20.77 11.60 -2.15
C ASP A 39 -19.48 11.64 -1.29
N LEU A 40 -18.57 12.58 -1.57
CA LEU A 40 -17.34 12.76 -0.79
C LEU A 40 -17.62 13.09 0.68
N LYS A 41 -18.56 14.01 0.93
CA LYS A 41 -18.96 14.36 2.28
C LYS A 41 -19.54 13.16 3.02
N THR A 42 -20.46 12.44 2.38
CA THR A 42 -21.06 11.23 2.97
C THR A 42 -20.02 10.16 3.26
N MET A 43 -19.05 9.96 2.36
CA MET A 43 -17.95 9.02 2.59
C MET A 43 -17.14 9.41 3.83
N ILE A 44 -16.75 10.68 3.97
CA ILE A 44 -16.00 11.17 5.14
C ILE A 44 -16.82 11.00 6.42
N ASP A 45 -18.09 11.39 6.40
CA ASP A 45 -19.00 11.27 7.55
C ASP A 45 -19.15 9.79 7.97
N LEU A 46 -19.23 8.87 7.02
CA LEU A 46 -19.33 7.42 7.30
C LEU A 46 -18.01 6.82 7.82
N VAL A 47 -16.87 7.16 7.22
CA VAL A 47 -15.54 6.66 7.61
C VAL A 47 -15.16 7.12 9.03
N SER A 48 -15.63 8.30 9.43
CA SER A 48 -15.37 8.89 10.74
C SER A 48 -16.45 8.61 11.79
N ASP A 49 -17.53 7.88 11.45
CA ASP A 49 -18.62 7.56 12.37
C ASP A 49 -18.14 6.64 13.51
N GLU A 50 -18.70 6.81 14.70
CA GLU A 50 -18.38 5.98 15.87
C GLU A 50 -18.83 4.52 15.70
N ASN A 51 -19.84 4.27 14.86
CA ASN A 51 -20.35 2.94 14.55
C ASN A 51 -19.44 2.21 13.54
N ALA A 52 -18.90 1.06 13.97
CA ALA A 52 -18.02 0.22 13.15
C ALA A 52 -18.66 -0.26 11.83
N GLU A 53 -19.96 -0.55 11.80
CA GLU A 53 -20.63 -0.98 10.58
C GLU A 53 -20.75 0.17 9.58
N LYS A 54 -21.06 1.39 10.04
CA LYS A 54 -21.09 2.56 9.18
C LYS A 54 -19.71 2.90 8.60
N ARG A 55 -18.64 2.75 9.40
CA ARG A 55 -17.27 2.89 8.90
C ARG A 55 -16.95 1.92 7.77
N LYS A 56 -17.37 0.66 7.87
CA LYS A 56 -17.20 -0.33 6.79
C LYS A 56 -17.90 0.12 5.50
N PHE A 57 -19.10 0.68 5.60
CA PHE A 57 -19.79 1.28 4.45
C PHE A 57 -19.03 2.49 3.88
N GLY A 58 -18.49 3.35 4.75
CA GLY A 58 -17.63 4.46 4.33
C GLY A 58 -16.39 4.00 3.56
N ILE A 59 -15.70 2.96 4.03
CA ILE A 59 -14.55 2.37 3.35
C ILE A 59 -14.95 1.79 1.99
N ALA A 60 -16.08 1.09 1.91
CA ALA A 60 -16.58 0.55 0.64
C ALA A 60 -16.96 1.68 -0.35
N MET A 61 -17.51 2.79 0.15
CA MET A 61 -17.79 3.96 -0.66
C MET A 61 -16.51 4.63 -1.15
N LEU A 62 -15.48 4.75 -0.30
CA LEU A 62 -14.15 5.23 -0.70
C LEU A 62 -13.53 4.36 -1.80
N GLU A 63 -13.59 3.02 -1.66
CA GLU A 63 -13.16 2.07 -2.69
C GLU A 63 -13.82 2.40 -4.03
N TYR A 64 -15.15 2.52 -4.03
CA TYR A 64 -15.92 2.83 -5.23
C TYR A 64 -15.55 4.18 -5.84
N LEU A 65 -15.40 5.23 -5.02
CA LEU A 65 -15.09 6.56 -5.51
C LEU A 65 -13.66 6.65 -6.09
N LEU A 66 -12.69 5.95 -5.50
CA LEU A 66 -11.31 5.90 -6.01
C LEU A 66 -11.21 5.13 -7.33
N LYS A 67 -11.97 4.04 -7.49
CA LYS A 67 -12.07 3.29 -8.76
C LYS A 67 -12.59 4.14 -9.92
N ASN A 68 -13.43 5.12 -9.61
CA ASN A 68 -14.12 5.96 -10.60
C ASN A 68 -13.52 7.38 -10.74
N ASP A 69 -12.30 7.62 -10.26
CA ASP A 69 -11.62 8.93 -10.30
C ASP A 69 -12.44 10.08 -9.65
N LYS A 70 -13.29 9.76 -8.67
CA LYS A 70 -14.15 10.74 -7.99
C LYS A 70 -13.51 11.33 -6.73
N VAL A 71 -12.48 10.69 -6.19
CA VAL A 71 -11.70 11.15 -5.04
C VAL A 71 -10.28 11.47 -5.49
N PRO A 72 -9.73 12.65 -5.14
CA PRO A 72 -8.33 12.96 -5.40
C PRO A 72 -7.41 11.96 -4.67
N VAL A 73 -6.39 11.46 -5.36
CA VAL A 73 -5.49 10.41 -4.85
C VAL A 73 -4.71 10.85 -3.60
N GLU A 74 -4.55 12.14 -3.39
CA GLU A 74 -3.91 12.73 -2.20
C GLU A 74 -4.63 12.33 -0.90
N PHE A 75 -5.94 12.05 -0.97
CA PHE A 75 -6.70 11.54 0.17
C PHE A 75 -6.26 10.14 0.59
N VAL A 76 -5.66 9.34 -0.29
CA VAL A 76 -5.21 7.96 0.04
C VAL A 76 -4.23 7.95 1.22
N ALA A 77 -3.27 8.87 1.23
CA ALA A 77 -2.28 8.97 2.31
C ALA A 77 -2.95 9.37 3.63
N ALA A 78 -3.82 10.40 3.60
CA ALA A 78 -4.53 10.87 4.79
C ALA A 78 -5.45 9.78 5.39
N GLN A 79 -6.12 9.00 4.53
CA GLN A 79 -6.98 7.91 4.97
C GLN A 79 -6.19 6.75 5.58
N LEU A 80 -5.00 6.44 5.06
CA LEU A 80 -4.09 5.46 5.65
C LEU A 80 -3.55 5.92 7.01
N ASP A 81 -3.11 7.18 7.12
CA ASP A 81 -2.61 7.73 8.36
C ASP A 81 -3.71 7.77 9.44
N TYR A 82 -4.93 8.14 9.06
CA TYR A 82 -6.10 8.05 9.93
C TYR A 82 -6.39 6.61 10.36
N ALA A 83 -6.40 5.67 9.43
CA ALA A 83 -6.67 4.27 9.75
C ALA A 83 -5.59 3.64 10.64
N ASN A 84 -4.32 4.03 10.46
CA ASN A 84 -3.18 3.57 11.25
C ASN A 84 -3.19 4.13 12.68
N SER A 85 -3.68 5.35 12.86
CA SER A 85 -3.83 6.00 14.18
C SER A 85 -5.18 5.72 14.87
N SER A 86 -6.09 5.02 14.19
CA SER A 86 -7.42 4.69 14.71
C SER A 86 -7.35 3.75 15.91
N ALA A 87 -8.26 3.96 16.88
CA ALA A 87 -8.46 3.04 17.99
C ALA A 87 -9.02 1.68 17.53
N ASP A 88 -9.71 1.65 16.38
CA ASP A 88 -10.23 0.43 15.79
C ASP A 88 -9.14 -0.33 15.01
N LYS A 89 -8.64 -1.41 15.59
CA LYS A 89 -7.61 -2.28 14.99
C LYS A 89 -8.03 -2.91 13.66
N GLN A 90 -9.32 -2.95 13.33
CA GLN A 90 -9.81 -3.46 12.05
C GLN A 90 -9.80 -2.39 10.95
N MET A 91 -9.66 -1.11 11.30
CA MET A 91 -9.75 0.00 10.36
C MET A 91 -8.63 -0.05 9.31
N LEU A 92 -7.37 -0.13 9.75
CA LEU A 92 -6.22 -0.19 8.84
C LEU A 92 -6.28 -1.40 7.90
N PRO A 93 -6.52 -2.65 8.38
CA PRO A 93 -6.67 -3.79 7.49
C PRO A 93 -7.77 -3.65 6.43
N LEU A 94 -8.91 -3.06 6.79
CA LEU A 94 -10.03 -2.83 5.86
C LEU A 94 -9.72 -1.75 4.85
N MET A 95 -9.14 -0.63 5.30
CA MET A 95 -8.71 0.48 4.46
C MET A 95 -7.67 0.02 3.43
N GLU A 96 -6.64 -0.70 3.86
CA GLU A 96 -5.61 -1.25 2.97
C GLU A 96 -6.22 -2.23 1.94
N ALA A 97 -7.22 -3.02 2.32
CA ALA A 97 -7.90 -3.94 1.39
C ALA A 97 -8.71 -3.19 0.32
N ALA A 98 -9.42 -2.13 0.71
CA ALA A 98 -10.15 -1.27 -0.21
C ALA A 98 -9.21 -0.54 -1.19
N LEU A 99 -8.13 0.04 -0.67
CA LEU A 99 -7.13 0.73 -1.49
C LEU A 99 -6.42 -0.21 -2.46
N MET A 100 -6.15 -1.44 -2.03
CA MET A 100 -5.58 -2.47 -2.91
C MET A 100 -6.52 -2.80 -4.08
N LYS A 101 -7.80 -3.03 -3.81
CA LYS A 101 -8.79 -3.25 -4.88
C LYS A 101 -8.97 -2.04 -5.80
N ALA A 102 -8.91 -0.83 -5.25
CA ALA A 102 -8.97 0.39 -6.04
C ALA A 102 -7.71 0.54 -6.92
N SER A 103 -6.53 0.14 -6.41
CA SER A 103 -5.27 0.17 -7.16
C SER A 103 -5.22 -0.82 -8.32
N ASP A 104 -5.97 -1.93 -8.24
CA ASP A 104 -6.08 -2.90 -9.34
C ASP A 104 -6.81 -2.29 -10.56
N GLU A 105 -7.72 -1.34 -10.34
CA GLU A 105 -8.52 -0.68 -11.38
C GLU A 105 -7.95 0.70 -11.78
N ASN A 106 -7.22 1.37 -10.87
CA ASN A 106 -6.72 2.72 -11.06
C ASN A 106 -5.20 2.83 -10.78
N PRO A 107 -4.36 2.97 -11.83
CA PRO A 107 -2.90 3.10 -11.70
C PRO A 107 -2.44 4.30 -10.86
N ALA A 108 -3.16 5.43 -10.87
CA ALA A 108 -2.80 6.60 -10.08
C ALA A 108 -2.98 6.35 -8.58
N VAL A 109 -4.02 5.59 -8.21
CA VAL A 109 -4.22 5.10 -6.85
C VAL A 109 -3.11 4.13 -6.48
N ALA A 110 -2.70 3.24 -7.39
CA ALA A 110 -1.61 2.29 -7.14
C ALA A 110 -0.29 2.99 -6.78
N GLU A 111 0.10 4.01 -7.54
CA GLU A 111 1.33 4.77 -7.28
C GLU A 111 1.26 5.51 -5.93
N THR A 112 0.12 6.16 -5.65
CA THR A 112 -0.05 6.95 -4.43
C THR A 112 -0.16 6.07 -3.20
N PHE A 113 -0.88 4.95 -3.31
CA PHE A 113 -0.97 3.93 -2.28
C PHE A 113 0.42 3.37 -1.94
N ARG A 114 1.23 3.05 -2.96
CA ARG A 114 2.61 2.59 -2.78
C ARG A 114 3.46 3.61 -2.01
N LYS A 115 3.46 4.89 -2.44
CA LYS A 115 4.19 5.98 -1.76
C LYS A 115 3.70 6.21 -0.33
N ALA A 116 2.41 6.04 -0.07
CA ALA A 116 1.86 6.16 1.27
C ALA A 116 2.34 5.01 2.16
N LEU A 117 2.32 3.77 1.65
CA LEU A 117 2.82 2.60 2.36
C LEU A 117 4.33 2.68 2.67
N GLU A 118 5.11 3.37 1.83
CA GLU A 118 6.53 3.61 2.11
C GLU A 118 6.79 4.36 3.42
N ARG A 119 5.84 5.19 3.87
CA ARG A 119 5.92 5.94 5.13
C ARG A 119 5.58 5.09 6.34
N LEU A 120 4.91 3.96 6.13
CA LEU A 120 4.56 3.03 7.19
C LEU A 120 5.71 2.05 7.45
N PRO A 121 5.82 1.53 8.69
CA PRO A 121 6.78 0.46 9.00
C PRO A 121 6.57 -0.76 8.09
N SER A 122 7.68 -1.30 7.59
CA SER A 122 7.72 -2.50 6.77
C SER A 122 7.23 -3.71 7.56
N ARG A 123 6.33 -4.50 6.98
CA ARG A 123 5.77 -5.68 7.64
C ARG A 123 6.67 -6.88 7.36
N LEU A 124 7.33 -7.39 8.39
CA LEU A 124 8.22 -8.54 8.30
C LEU A 124 7.57 -9.76 8.95
N PHE A 125 7.18 -10.73 8.13
CA PHE A 125 6.72 -12.03 8.59
C PHE A 125 7.91 -12.97 8.76
N VAL A 126 8.05 -13.58 9.93
CA VAL A 126 9.24 -14.38 10.23
C VAL A 126 8.86 -15.86 10.29
N HIS A 127 9.60 -16.67 9.55
CA HIS A 127 9.46 -18.11 9.48
C HIS A 127 10.72 -18.76 10.06
N ALA A 128 10.58 -19.31 11.27
CA ALA A 128 11.65 -19.97 12.01
C ALA A 128 11.43 -21.49 12.02
N MET A 129 12.49 -22.28 12.00
CA MET A 129 12.39 -23.75 12.04
C MET A 129 12.45 -24.29 13.47
N ASN A 130 13.08 -23.56 14.38
CA ASN A 130 13.27 -23.96 15.77
C ASN A 130 13.18 -22.76 16.73
N ASP A 131 13.14 -23.05 18.03
CA ASP A 131 13.03 -22.02 19.06
C ASP A 131 14.27 -21.14 19.19
N GLN A 132 15.45 -21.64 18.82
CA GLN A 132 16.68 -20.84 18.81
C GLN A 132 16.60 -19.72 17.78
N GLN A 133 16.10 -19.99 16.58
CA GLN A 133 15.86 -19.01 15.52
C GLN A 133 14.76 -18.01 15.92
N ARG A 134 13.71 -18.49 16.58
CA ARG A 134 12.65 -17.64 17.13
C ARG A 134 13.16 -16.69 18.20
N ALA A 135 14.02 -17.16 19.10
CA ALA A 135 14.67 -16.32 20.11
C ALA A 135 15.66 -15.33 19.44
N CYS A 136 16.39 -15.78 18.43
CA CYS A 136 17.35 -14.97 17.70
C CYS A 136 16.70 -13.72 17.12
N ILE A 137 15.57 -13.85 16.41
CA ILE A 137 14.92 -12.66 15.82
C ILE A 137 14.48 -11.65 16.89
N ALA A 138 14.00 -12.12 18.05
CA ALA A 138 13.62 -11.22 19.14
C ALA A 138 14.83 -10.43 19.66
N THR A 139 15.97 -11.09 19.86
CA THR A 139 17.23 -10.44 20.26
C THR A 139 17.74 -9.46 19.19
N MET A 140 17.66 -9.84 17.92
CA MET A 140 18.09 -8.98 16.82
C MET A 140 17.24 -7.70 16.74
N LEU A 141 15.91 -7.82 16.84
CA LEU A 141 15.02 -6.65 16.83
C LEU A 141 15.29 -5.68 17.99
N LEU A 142 15.70 -6.20 19.15
CA LEU A 142 16.12 -5.38 20.29
C LEU A 142 17.51 -4.76 20.10
N SER A 143 18.36 -5.36 19.26
CA SER A 143 19.72 -4.90 18.97
C SER A 143 19.79 -3.91 17.81
N LEU A 144 18.71 -3.75 17.05
CA LEU A 144 18.59 -2.71 16.02
C LEU A 144 18.59 -1.33 16.67
N LYS A 145 19.13 -0.33 15.94
CA LYS A 145 19.02 1.07 16.33
C LYS A 145 17.54 1.47 16.34
N ASP A 146 17.15 2.39 17.23
CA ASP A 146 15.75 2.81 17.36
C ASP A 146 15.14 3.29 16.02
N ALA A 147 15.93 4.00 15.20
CA ALA A 147 15.53 4.43 13.87
C ALA A 147 15.19 3.23 12.96
N ASP A 148 16.04 2.22 12.89
CA ASP A 148 15.85 1.02 12.06
C ASP A 148 14.71 0.15 12.61
N ARG A 149 14.63 0.01 13.94
CA ARG A 149 13.55 -0.72 14.62
C ARG A 149 12.19 -0.11 14.35
N SER A 150 12.09 1.23 14.28
CA SER A 150 10.83 1.92 13.97
C SER A 150 10.34 1.68 12.54
N GLN A 151 11.23 1.28 11.64
CA GLN A 151 10.92 0.99 10.24
C GLN A 151 10.41 -0.44 10.00
N ILE A 152 10.40 -1.29 11.03
CA ILE A 152 10.00 -2.70 10.92
C ILE A 152 8.92 -3.02 11.94
N SER A 153 7.81 -3.57 11.47
CA SER A 153 6.79 -4.22 12.29
C SER A 153 6.83 -5.71 12.04
N VAL A 154 6.77 -6.52 13.10
CA VAL A 154 6.76 -7.99 13.01
C VAL A 154 5.41 -8.51 13.48
N PRO A 155 4.45 -8.73 12.57
CA PRO A 155 3.10 -9.15 12.96
C PRO A 155 3.04 -10.60 13.43
N LEU A 156 3.94 -11.45 12.92
CA LEU A 156 3.91 -12.89 13.18
C LEU A 156 5.32 -13.48 13.09
N ILE A 157 5.61 -14.38 14.04
CA ILE A 157 6.72 -15.31 13.96
C ILE A 157 6.12 -16.72 13.98
N ALA A 158 6.21 -17.43 12.85
CA ALA A 158 5.65 -18.75 12.66
C ALA A 158 6.75 -19.82 12.68
N GLN A 159 6.43 -20.98 13.24
CA GLN A 159 7.29 -22.15 13.10
C GLN A 159 6.96 -22.89 11.81
N VAL A 160 7.96 -23.20 11.01
CA VAL A 160 7.79 -23.86 9.72
C VAL A 160 8.72 -25.06 9.57
N ASN A 161 8.27 -26.04 8.79
CA ASN A 161 9.14 -27.11 8.29
C ASN A 161 9.71 -26.66 6.95
N TRP A 162 10.98 -26.26 6.95
CA TRP A 162 11.71 -25.83 5.77
C TRP A 162 13.13 -26.44 5.81
N ASP A 163 13.78 -26.58 4.65
CA ASP A 163 15.10 -27.19 4.51
C ASP A 163 16.12 -26.26 3.81
N GLY A 164 15.81 -24.96 3.77
CA GLY A 164 16.65 -23.95 3.15
C GLY A 164 18.08 -23.97 3.68
N LYS A 165 19.08 -23.85 2.80
CA LYS A 165 20.50 -23.83 3.20
C LYS A 165 20.95 -22.46 3.71
N GLN A 166 20.27 -21.40 3.31
CA GLN A 166 20.61 -20.01 3.63
C GLN A 166 19.39 -19.33 4.26
N HIS A 167 19.63 -18.26 5.01
CA HIS A 167 18.54 -17.39 5.42
C HIS A 167 18.13 -16.53 4.23
N GLU A 168 16.83 -16.42 4.00
CA GLU A 168 16.27 -15.71 2.85
C GLU A 168 15.40 -14.55 3.33
N LEU A 169 15.52 -13.41 2.67
CA LEU A 169 14.54 -12.34 2.75
C LEU A 169 13.77 -12.33 1.44
N ARG A 170 12.49 -12.70 1.49
CA ARG A 170 11.63 -12.79 0.32
C ARG A 170 10.83 -11.50 0.15
N VAL A 171 10.98 -10.91 -1.02
CA VAL A 171 10.28 -9.71 -1.46
C VAL A 171 9.12 -10.14 -2.36
N LEU A 172 7.93 -9.59 -2.10
CA LEU A 172 6.70 -10.03 -2.78
C LEU A 172 6.31 -9.09 -3.94
N LYS A 173 6.87 -7.88 -3.99
CA LYS A 173 6.64 -6.90 -5.06
C LYS A 173 7.97 -6.39 -5.63
N ASP A 174 8.06 -6.28 -6.95
CA ASP A 174 9.24 -5.73 -7.64
C ASP A 174 9.61 -4.33 -7.14
N SER A 175 8.59 -3.52 -6.81
CA SER A 175 8.78 -2.18 -6.25
C SER A 175 9.48 -2.15 -4.90
N ASP A 176 9.49 -3.27 -4.18
CA ASP A 176 9.94 -3.33 -2.79
C ASP A 176 11.36 -3.93 -2.67
N VAL A 177 12.00 -4.27 -3.80
CA VAL A 177 13.32 -4.93 -3.82
C VAL A 177 14.40 -4.07 -3.18
N GLU A 178 14.44 -2.77 -3.49
CA GLU A 178 15.42 -1.84 -2.90
C GLU A 178 15.25 -1.75 -1.37
N ARG A 179 14.01 -1.64 -0.91
CA ARG A 179 13.68 -1.64 0.51
C ARG A 179 14.01 -2.97 1.18
N GLY A 180 13.74 -4.09 0.51
CA GLY A 180 14.13 -5.43 0.95
C GLY A 180 15.64 -5.53 1.12
N GLN A 181 16.42 -4.99 0.19
CA GLN A 181 17.88 -4.95 0.34
C GLN A 181 18.31 -4.09 1.54
N GLY A 182 17.63 -2.96 1.79
CA GLY A 182 17.83 -2.16 3.00
C GLY A 182 17.62 -2.97 4.28
N ILE A 183 16.51 -3.70 4.37
CA ILE A 183 16.21 -4.58 5.52
C ILE A 183 17.26 -5.69 5.65
N ALA A 184 17.67 -6.32 4.55
CA ALA A 184 18.71 -7.33 4.56
C ALA A 184 20.04 -6.78 5.11
N ASN A 185 20.40 -5.55 4.73
CA ASN A 185 21.61 -4.89 5.22
C ASN A 185 21.52 -4.54 6.72
N MET A 186 20.34 -4.16 7.23
CA MET A 186 20.12 -3.91 8.67
C MET A 186 20.43 -5.17 9.50
N PHE A 187 19.93 -6.33 9.07
CA PHE A 187 20.20 -7.60 9.74
C PHE A 187 21.63 -8.11 9.48
N GLY A 188 22.20 -7.86 8.31
CA GLY A 188 23.59 -8.15 7.98
C GLY A 188 24.58 -7.39 8.87
N ALA A 189 24.28 -6.15 9.25
CA ALA A 189 25.08 -5.39 10.22
C ALA A 189 25.11 -6.04 11.62
N LEU A 190 24.14 -6.90 11.94
CA LEU A 190 24.08 -7.72 13.15
C LEU A 190 24.62 -9.15 12.93
N GLY A 191 25.16 -9.43 11.74
CA GLY A 191 25.77 -10.70 11.36
C GLY A 191 24.81 -11.74 10.76
N LEU A 192 23.54 -11.41 10.52
CA LEU A 192 22.61 -12.31 9.83
C LEU A 192 22.64 -12.04 8.32
N GLU A 193 23.41 -12.85 7.61
CA GLU A 193 23.47 -12.80 6.15
C GLU A 193 22.15 -13.30 5.54
N LEU A 194 21.43 -12.39 4.87
CA LEU A 194 20.16 -12.68 4.20
C LEU A 194 20.33 -12.63 2.69
N LYS A 195 19.92 -13.71 2.02
CA LYS A 195 19.78 -13.70 0.56
C LYS A 195 18.43 -13.10 0.18
N VAL A 196 18.43 -11.98 -0.54
CA VAL A 196 17.20 -11.36 -1.04
C VAL A 196 16.68 -12.14 -2.24
N ILE A 197 15.44 -12.62 -2.15
CA ILE A 197 14.74 -13.37 -3.21
C ILE A 197 13.51 -12.58 -3.63
N ASN A 198 13.40 -12.26 -4.91
CA ASN A 198 12.21 -11.63 -5.46
C ASN A 198 11.21 -12.70 -5.93
N LEU A 199 10.04 -12.75 -5.28
CA LEU A 199 8.97 -13.70 -5.59
C LEU A 199 7.92 -13.17 -6.57
N THR A 200 7.99 -11.91 -7.00
CA THR A 200 6.92 -11.27 -7.79
C THR A 200 6.55 -12.03 -9.05
N THR A 201 7.53 -12.62 -9.73
CA THR A 201 7.34 -13.42 -10.95
C THR A 201 7.36 -14.93 -10.71
N ILE A 202 7.76 -15.37 -9.51
CA ILE A 202 7.96 -16.78 -9.16
C ILE A 202 6.69 -17.37 -8.53
N TRP A 203 5.95 -16.57 -7.77
CA TRP A 203 4.77 -17.03 -7.04
C TRP A 203 3.55 -16.15 -7.33
N ASP A 204 2.50 -16.74 -7.90
CA ASP A 204 1.27 -16.00 -8.23
C ASP A 204 0.58 -15.36 -7.03
N GLY A 205 0.78 -15.91 -5.82
CA GLY A 205 0.27 -15.31 -4.59
C GLY A 205 0.85 -13.93 -4.31
N ALA A 206 2.08 -13.64 -4.78
CA ALA A 206 2.77 -12.38 -4.57
C ALA A 206 1.99 -11.18 -5.16
N LYS A 207 1.23 -11.40 -6.23
CA LYS A 207 0.34 -10.38 -6.84
C LYS A 207 -0.71 -9.87 -5.84
N LYS A 208 -1.20 -10.73 -4.95
CA LYS A 208 -2.25 -10.44 -3.97
C LYS A 208 -1.71 -9.93 -2.64
N VAL A 209 -0.40 -9.88 -2.46
CA VAL A 209 0.20 -9.38 -1.22
C VAL A 209 0.36 -7.87 -1.27
N ARG A 210 0.09 -7.23 -0.14
CA ARG A 210 0.22 -5.78 0.04
C ARG A 210 1.67 -5.37 -0.19
N PRO A 211 1.92 -4.23 -0.86
CA PRO A 211 3.26 -3.65 -0.90
C PRO A 211 3.80 -3.40 0.52
N ASN A 212 5.11 -3.22 0.65
CA ASN A 212 5.83 -3.04 1.91
C ASN A 212 5.68 -4.24 2.88
N THR A 213 5.51 -5.45 2.31
CA THR A 213 5.44 -6.72 3.06
C THR A 213 6.55 -7.66 2.61
N PHE A 214 7.24 -8.22 3.60
CA PHE A 214 8.43 -9.07 3.44
C PHE A 214 8.31 -10.33 4.27
N GLU A 215 8.97 -11.39 3.84
CA GLU A 215 9.08 -12.62 4.61
C GLU A 215 10.54 -12.96 4.88
N LEU A 216 10.91 -13.13 6.15
CA LEU A 216 12.21 -13.63 6.55
C LEU A 216 12.11 -15.12 6.84
N TRP A 217 12.85 -15.91 6.09
CA TRP A 217 12.88 -17.37 6.20
C TRP A 217 14.25 -17.81 6.74
N PHE A 218 14.25 -18.43 7.92
CA PHE A 218 15.49 -18.96 8.50
C PHE A 218 15.83 -20.33 7.93
N GLY A 219 16.95 -20.43 7.21
CA GLY A 219 17.52 -21.71 6.80
C GLY A 219 18.47 -22.33 7.83
N ASN A 220 19.23 -23.32 7.40
CA ASN A 220 20.21 -24.08 8.18
C ASN A 220 21.57 -23.37 8.28
N ALA A 221 21.70 -22.15 7.78
CA ALA A 221 22.92 -21.36 7.94
C ALA A 221 23.16 -21.03 9.43
N PRO A 222 24.44 -20.84 9.83
CA PRO A 222 24.77 -20.47 11.19
C PRO A 222 24.11 -19.15 11.60
N LEU A 223 23.54 -19.13 12.80
CA LEU A 223 23.01 -17.91 13.40
C LEU A 223 24.15 -16.96 13.81
N PRO A 224 23.91 -15.64 13.83
CA PRO A 224 24.89 -14.68 14.30
C PRO A 224 25.24 -14.87 15.78
N THR A 225 26.41 -14.38 16.17
CA THR A 225 26.92 -14.45 17.56
C THR A 225 26.03 -13.74 18.56
N VAL A 226 25.35 -12.67 18.14
CA VAL A 226 24.35 -11.95 18.96
C VAL A 226 23.20 -12.86 19.42
N CYS A 227 22.96 -13.97 18.70
CA CYS A 227 21.96 -14.97 19.02
C CYS A 227 22.53 -16.23 19.71
N GLY A 228 23.79 -16.19 20.16
CA GLY A 228 24.49 -17.35 20.69
C GLY A 228 24.91 -18.37 19.62
N GLY A 229 24.92 -17.97 18.35
CA GLY A 229 25.43 -18.78 17.24
C GLY A 229 26.95 -18.69 17.09
N THR A 230 27.52 -19.56 16.26
CA THR A 230 28.94 -19.54 15.91
C THR A 230 29.20 -18.55 14.79
N ALA A 231 30.17 -17.63 14.97
CA ALA A 231 30.53 -16.65 13.95
C ALA A 231 30.79 -17.31 12.59
N GLN A 232 30.14 -16.83 11.53
CA GLN A 232 30.55 -17.16 10.16
C GLN A 232 31.98 -16.62 9.96
N PRO A 233 32.93 -17.44 9.47
CA PRO A 233 34.25 -16.92 9.11
C PRO A 233 34.06 -15.84 8.05
N ALA A 234 34.59 -14.65 8.33
CA ALA A 234 34.54 -13.52 7.41
C ALA A 234 35.04 -13.98 6.04
N LYS A 235 34.23 -13.80 5.00
CA LYS A 235 34.65 -14.03 3.62
C LYS A 235 35.88 -13.15 3.39
N THR A 236 37.03 -13.78 3.30
CA THR A 236 38.28 -13.15 2.87
C THR A 236 38.08 -12.74 1.41
N GLN A 237 38.52 -11.51 1.12
CA GLN A 237 38.35 -10.73 -0.13
C GLN A 237 38.28 -11.52 -1.43
#